data_AF-A0A9W9Z8C2-F1
#
_entry.id   AF-A0A9W9Z8C2-F1
#
_cell.length_a   1.000
_cell.length_b   1.000
_cell.length_c   1.000
_cell.angle_alpha   90.00
_cell.angle_beta   90.00
_cell.angle_gamma   90.00
#
_symmetry.space_group_name_H-M   'P 1'
#
loop_
_entity.id
_entity.type
_entity.pdbx_description
1 polymer ?
#
loop_
_entity_poly.entity_id
_entity_poly.type
_entity_poly.pdbx_seq_one_letter_code
_entity_poly.pdbx_strand_id
1 'polypeptide(L)'
;MAGQVQWPWLDGQANVPGIVEKICPESHISQNQWQPGWNQVYWQTDYDYISDYECVFNYPINVADNIGLYGRGIWDNLQADKQQGTHVPITNLAHFTSPANAEKIIENGGFRGGMKKINEDAQGNDITAKFSWWSPILTGERDKNQVRRTLGAAIQPFLGQYDDQDNLQNQFATSDAFTPNPRRYGSRYFQYSINELFEYYENMYSIHDELQFKIMGTFGYKVEIMHAVLVCSQADGDGRFGAYPPVLKPEEDVNNEAVVTRDGDGNWIWKPQATGTEITRLQAHWQYYPMYRRWENVAFAFHIPDEWGNDLQNETFMAVPNLRDHLHVLPRRSTAEKMKEKR
;
A
#
# COMPACT_ATOMS: atom_id res chain seq x y z
N MET A 1 32.00 0.78 -4.16
CA MET A 1 30.99 -0.23 -4.51
C MET A 1 30.56 -0.91 -3.22
N ALA A 2 29.49 -0.42 -2.60
CA ALA A 2 28.84 -1.14 -1.51
C ALA A 2 27.97 -2.22 -2.17
N GLY A 3 28.15 -3.48 -1.79
CA GLY A 3 27.29 -4.55 -2.26
C GLY A 3 25.88 -4.30 -1.74
N GLN A 4 24.88 -4.29 -2.63
CA GLN A 4 23.48 -4.38 -2.23
C GLN A 4 23.32 -5.67 -1.42
N VAL A 5 23.08 -5.53 -0.12
CA VAL A 5 22.67 -6.64 0.73
C VAL A 5 21.26 -7.00 0.27
N GLN A 6 21.13 -8.08 -0.48
CA GLN A 6 19.84 -8.60 -0.88
C GLN A 6 19.20 -9.22 0.37
N TRP A 7 18.21 -8.54 0.96
CA TRP A 7 17.52 -9.09 2.12
C TRP A 7 16.73 -10.33 1.68
N PRO A 8 16.91 -11.49 2.37
CA PRO A 8 16.10 -12.66 2.06
C PRO A 8 14.64 -12.35 2.39
N TRP A 9 13.75 -12.71 1.48
CA TRP A 9 12.31 -12.64 1.70
C TRP A 9 11.93 -13.54 2.88
N LEU A 10 11.08 -13.02 3.77
CA LEU A 10 10.54 -13.78 4.88
C LEU A 10 9.14 -14.30 4.52
N ASP A 11 8.84 -15.51 4.99
CA ASP A 11 7.50 -16.08 4.91
C ASP A 11 6.73 -15.69 6.17
N GLY A 12 5.72 -14.84 5.96
CA GLY A 12 4.75 -14.43 6.96
C GLY A 12 3.50 -15.31 6.95
N GLN A 13 2.68 -15.12 7.97
CA GLN A 13 1.41 -15.83 8.11
C GLN A 13 0.26 -14.95 7.65
N ALA A 14 -0.46 -15.37 6.61
CA ALA A 14 -1.72 -14.73 6.25
C ALA A 14 -2.86 -15.22 7.15
N ASN A 15 -3.89 -14.38 7.32
CA ASN A 15 -5.12 -14.77 8.02
C ASN A 15 -5.93 -15.85 7.29
N VAL A 16 -5.57 -16.18 6.04
CA VAL A 16 -6.24 -17.22 5.25
C VAL A 16 -5.37 -18.49 5.24
N PRO A 17 -5.89 -19.63 5.72
CA PRO A 17 -5.15 -20.89 5.71
C PRO A 17 -4.61 -21.25 4.33
N GLY A 18 -3.35 -21.67 4.26
CA GLY A 18 -2.70 -22.10 3.02
C GLY A 18 -2.21 -20.97 2.11
N ILE A 19 -2.36 -19.70 2.50
CA ILE A 19 -1.77 -18.56 1.79
C ILE A 19 -0.57 -18.03 2.57
N VAL A 20 0.56 -17.87 1.89
CA VAL A 20 1.78 -17.28 2.44
C VAL A 20 1.82 -15.81 2.09
N GLU A 21 2.10 -14.97 3.08
CA GLU A 21 2.45 -13.57 2.86
C GLU A 21 3.96 -13.47 2.71
N LYS A 22 4.44 -12.71 1.72
CA LYS A 22 5.88 -12.55 1.48
C LYS A 22 6.30 -11.17 1.95
N ILE A 23 7.32 -11.11 2.80
CA ILE A 23 7.80 -9.88 3.43
C ILE A 23 9.20 -9.57 2.89
N CYS A 24 9.35 -8.45 2.21
CA CYS A 24 10.64 -7.89 1.83
C CYS A 24 11.00 -6.77 2.81
N PRO A 25 12.11 -6.85 3.55
CA PRO A 25 12.60 -5.77 4.42
C PRO A 25 13.12 -4.52 3.67
N GLU A 26 12.63 -4.27 2.46
CA GLU A 26 12.97 -3.12 1.62
C GLU A 26 11.73 -2.23 1.42
N SER A 27 11.98 -0.94 1.18
CA SER A 27 10.95 0.09 0.94
C SER A 27 10.19 -0.10 -0.37
N HIS A 28 10.84 -0.73 -1.34
CA HIS A 28 10.30 -0.97 -2.66
C HIS A 28 10.73 -2.34 -3.16
N ILE A 29 9.89 -2.96 -3.98
CA ILE A 29 10.21 -4.20 -4.68
C ILE A 29 10.08 -3.91 -6.17
N SER A 30 11.15 -4.12 -6.92
CA SER A 30 11.10 -4.08 -8.38
C SER A 30 10.49 -5.37 -8.93
N GLN A 31 9.88 -5.31 -10.11
CA GLN A 31 9.18 -6.46 -10.72
C GLN A 31 10.07 -7.72 -10.86
N ASN A 32 11.38 -7.58 -11.06
CA ASN A 32 12.33 -8.71 -11.11
C ASN A 32 12.68 -9.30 -9.73
N GLN A 33 12.44 -8.57 -8.64
CA GLN A 33 12.54 -9.10 -7.28
C GLN A 33 11.27 -9.90 -6.91
N TRP A 34 10.17 -9.72 -7.65
CA TRP A 34 8.94 -10.48 -7.45
C TRP A 34 9.00 -11.85 -8.13
N GLN A 35 8.71 -12.95 -7.41
CA GLN A 35 8.67 -14.28 -8.02
C GLN A 35 7.25 -14.64 -8.50
N PRO A 36 7.06 -15.00 -9.79
CA PRO A 36 5.75 -15.33 -10.37
C PRO A 36 4.98 -16.43 -9.61
N GLY A 37 5.71 -17.38 -8.99
CA GLY A 37 5.11 -18.54 -8.32
C GLY A 37 4.51 -18.29 -6.93
N TRP A 38 4.66 -17.10 -6.35
CA TRP A 38 4.33 -16.89 -4.93
C TRP A 38 2.85 -16.90 -4.57
N ASN A 39 1.93 -16.86 -5.55
CA ASN A 39 0.50 -17.06 -5.32
C ASN A 39 -0.22 -17.55 -6.60
N GLN A 40 0.14 -18.72 -7.13
CA GLN A 40 -0.54 -19.37 -8.29
C GLN A 40 -1.98 -19.86 -8.01
N VAL A 41 -2.59 -19.44 -6.89
CA VAL A 41 -3.89 -19.93 -6.48
C VAL A 41 -4.91 -18.89 -6.86
N TYR A 42 -5.38 -18.94 -8.11
CA TYR A 42 -6.74 -18.62 -8.58
C TYR A 42 -6.67 -18.34 -10.08
N TRP A 43 -7.04 -19.36 -10.87
CA TRP A 43 -7.14 -19.34 -12.34
C TRP A 43 -5.79 -19.24 -13.05
N GLN A 44 -5.71 -19.74 -14.29
CA GLN A 44 -4.51 -19.83 -15.13
C GLN A 44 -4.01 -18.44 -15.60
N THR A 45 -4.01 -17.44 -14.71
CA THR A 45 -3.65 -16.05 -14.99
C THR A 45 -2.54 -15.64 -14.04
N ASP A 46 -1.33 -15.46 -14.59
CA ASP A 46 -0.23 -14.87 -13.85
C ASP A 46 -0.52 -13.38 -13.61
N TYR A 47 -0.53 -12.96 -12.34
CA TYR A 47 -0.68 -11.56 -11.97
C TYR A 47 0.70 -10.90 -11.96
N ASP A 48 1.01 -10.15 -13.02
CA ASP A 48 2.23 -9.35 -13.07
C ASP A 48 2.10 -8.11 -12.18
N TYR A 49 3.22 -7.63 -11.63
CA TYR A 49 3.30 -6.29 -11.06
C TYR A 49 3.91 -5.36 -12.11
N ILE A 50 3.03 -4.59 -12.74
CA ILE A 50 3.36 -3.65 -13.81
C ILE A 50 2.95 -2.27 -13.33
N SER A 51 3.89 -1.32 -13.39
CA SER A 51 3.62 0.07 -13.00
C SER A 51 2.55 0.70 -13.91
N ASP A 52 1.81 1.68 -13.40
CA ASP A 52 0.80 2.45 -14.13
C ASP A 52 1.38 3.14 -15.36
N TYR A 53 2.64 3.57 -15.28
CA TYR A 53 3.36 4.18 -16.40
C TYR A 53 3.68 3.17 -17.51
N GLU A 54 3.85 1.90 -17.15
CA GLU A 54 4.24 0.84 -18.09
C GLU A 54 3.05 0.00 -18.55
N CYS A 55 1.91 0.09 -17.86
CA CYS A 55 0.78 -0.82 -18.07
C CYS A 55 0.10 -0.69 -19.42
N VAL A 56 0.26 0.46 -20.09
CA VAL A 56 -0.35 0.73 -21.40
C VAL A 56 0.46 0.12 -22.56
N PHE A 57 1.67 -0.37 -22.31
CA PHE A 57 2.56 -0.96 -23.31
C PHE A 57 2.54 -2.48 -23.28
N ASN A 58 3.06 -3.13 -24.34
CA ASN A 58 3.27 -4.57 -24.33
C ASN A 58 4.35 -4.92 -23.29
N TYR A 59 4.06 -5.83 -22.36
CA TYR A 59 4.99 -6.32 -21.36
C TYR A 59 5.47 -7.75 -21.70
N PRO A 60 6.78 -8.06 -21.59
CA PRO A 60 7.88 -7.14 -21.27
C PRO A 60 8.06 -6.06 -22.35
N ILE A 61 8.45 -4.86 -21.92
CA ILE A 61 8.58 -3.70 -22.80
C ILE A 61 9.83 -3.86 -23.69
N ASN A 62 9.62 -3.85 -25.01
CA ASN A 62 10.72 -3.63 -25.95
C ASN A 62 10.96 -2.12 -26.14
N VAL A 63 11.97 -1.60 -25.46
CA VAL A 63 12.31 -0.17 -25.50
C VAL A 63 12.67 0.29 -26.91
N ALA A 64 13.38 -0.53 -27.69
CA ALA A 64 13.77 -0.14 -29.05
C ALA A 64 12.55 0.00 -29.98
N ASP A 65 11.59 -0.93 -29.88
CA ASP A 65 10.35 -0.86 -30.66
C ASP A 65 9.51 0.36 -30.25
N ASN A 66 9.35 0.62 -28.95
CA ASN A 66 8.59 1.77 -28.47
C ASN A 66 9.24 3.11 -28.87
N ILE A 67 10.57 3.22 -28.79
CA ILE A 67 11.30 4.39 -29.29
C ILE A 67 11.14 4.52 -30.80
N GLY A 68 11.11 3.41 -31.55
CA GLY A 68 10.87 3.41 -32.99
C GLY A 68 9.46 3.87 -33.36
N LEU A 69 8.45 3.49 -32.58
CA LEU A 69 7.05 3.82 -32.81
C LEU A 69 6.69 5.26 -32.41
N TYR A 70 7.10 5.68 -31.21
CA TYR A 70 6.66 6.94 -30.60
C TYR A 70 7.75 8.02 -30.61
N GLY A 71 9.01 7.65 -30.83
CA GLY A 71 10.14 8.56 -30.81
C GLY A 71 10.81 8.67 -29.44
N ARG A 72 12.13 8.90 -29.45
CA ARG A 72 12.96 8.95 -28.24
C ARG A 72 12.53 10.04 -27.25
N GLY A 73 12.23 11.25 -27.72
CA GLY A 73 11.86 12.35 -26.82
C GLY A 73 10.58 12.09 -26.03
N ILE A 74 9.57 11.47 -26.66
CA ILE A 74 8.33 11.08 -25.99
C ILE A 74 8.59 9.98 -24.97
N TRP A 75 9.43 8.99 -25.32
CA TRP A 75 9.83 7.94 -24.39
C TRP A 75 10.59 8.48 -23.17
N ASP A 76 11.55 9.36 -23.39
CA ASP A 76 12.36 9.97 -22.32
C ASP A 76 11.47 10.82 -21.39
N ASN A 77 10.48 11.53 -21.92
CA ASN A 77 9.48 12.25 -21.12
C ASN A 77 8.66 11.31 -20.23
N LEU A 78 8.21 10.16 -20.75
CA LEU A 78 7.50 9.16 -19.93
C LEU A 78 8.39 8.61 -18.81
N GLN A 79 9.68 8.38 -19.08
CA GLN A 79 10.61 7.94 -18.04
C GLN A 79 10.79 9.02 -16.97
N ALA A 80 10.82 10.30 -17.36
CA ALA A 80 10.84 11.42 -16.42
C ALA A 80 9.54 11.50 -15.60
N ASP A 81 8.37 11.31 -16.22
CA ASP A 81 7.07 11.28 -15.52
C ASP A 81 6.98 10.09 -14.55
N LYS A 82 7.48 8.92 -14.96
CA LYS A 82 7.60 7.72 -14.10
C LYS A 82 8.54 7.99 -12.93
N GLN A 83 9.69 8.59 -13.21
CA GLN A 83 10.65 8.97 -12.18
C GLN A 83 10.08 10.03 -11.25
N GLN A 84 9.27 10.98 -11.73
CA GLN A 84 8.59 11.95 -10.85
C GLN A 84 7.50 11.27 -10.02
N GLY A 85 6.82 10.28 -10.58
CA GLY A 85 5.78 9.52 -9.91
C GLY A 85 4.49 10.31 -9.67
N THR A 86 3.48 9.62 -9.16
CA THR A 86 2.23 10.25 -8.75
C THR A 86 2.29 10.52 -7.25
N HIS A 87 2.01 11.74 -6.81
CA HIS A 87 2.02 12.09 -5.39
C HIS A 87 0.61 12.11 -4.84
N VAL A 88 0.34 11.33 -3.79
CA VAL A 88 -0.96 11.25 -3.11
C VAL A 88 -0.78 11.65 -1.65
N PRO A 89 -1.31 12.80 -1.21
CA PRO A 89 -1.22 13.21 0.19
C PRO A 89 -1.97 12.25 1.13
N ILE A 90 -1.34 11.84 2.23
CA ILE A 90 -1.98 11.06 3.28
C ILE A 90 -2.35 12.00 4.43
N THR A 91 -3.65 12.17 4.65
CA THR A 91 -4.18 13.08 5.69
C THR A 91 -4.99 12.36 6.75
N ASN A 92 -5.71 11.31 6.35
CA ASN A 92 -6.57 10.52 7.19
C ASN A 92 -6.21 9.04 7.06
N LEU A 93 -6.26 8.33 8.17
CA LEU A 93 -6.08 6.89 8.21
C LEU A 93 -7.36 6.22 8.67
N ALA A 94 -7.52 4.95 8.28
CA ALA A 94 -8.63 4.14 8.70
C ALA A 94 -8.29 2.71 9.06
N HIS A 95 -9.00 2.22 10.06
CA HIS A 95 -9.01 0.84 10.47
C HIS A 95 -10.31 0.19 9.97
N PHE A 96 -10.24 -0.54 8.87
CA PHE A 96 -11.37 -1.27 8.31
C PHE A 96 -11.66 -2.54 9.11
N THR A 97 -12.95 -2.81 9.34
CA THR A 97 -13.36 -3.96 10.13
C THR A 97 -14.79 -4.40 9.83
N SER A 98 -15.18 -5.56 10.39
CA SER A 98 -16.55 -6.06 10.30
C SER A 98 -17.47 -5.32 11.29
N PRO A 99 -18.80 -5.28 11.06
CA PRO A 99 -19.74 -4.69 12.02
C PRO A 99 -19.61 -5.28 13.44
N ALA A 100 -19.46 -6.60 13.55
CA ALA A 100 -19.33 -7.25 14.85
C ALA A 100 -18.01 -6.88 15.57
N ASN A 101 -16.93 -6.72 14.83
CA ASN A 101 -15.65 -6.30 15.40
C ASN A 101 -15.63 -4.81 15.76
N ALA A 102 -16.34 -3.97 15.01
CA ALA A 102 -16.48 -2.55 15.34
C ALA A 102 -17.14 -2.35 16.71
N GLU A 103 -18.23 -3.08 17.00
CA GLU A 103 -18.86 -3.04 18.32
C GLU A 103 -17.90 -3.50 19.42
N LYS A 104 -17.15 -4.60 19.19
CA LYS A 104 -16.13 -5.06 20.14
C LYS A 104 -15.03 -4.03 20.37
N ILE A 105 -14.59 -3.30 19.35
CA ILE A 105 -13.58 -2.25 19.49
C ILE A 105 -14.13 -1.13 20.37
N ILE A 106 -15.38 -0.72 20.16
CA ILE A 106 -16.06 0.28 20.99
C ILE A 106 -16.21 -0.18 22.43
N GLU A 107 -16.67 -1.42 22.65
CA GLU A 107 -16.85 -2.01 23.98
C GLU A 107 -15.54 -2.13 24.74
N ASN A 108 -14.45 -2.48 24.06
CA ASN A 108 -13.12 -2.58 24.65
C ASN A 108 -12.42 -1.23 24.80
N GLY A 109 -12.92 -0.15 24.17
CA GLY A 109 -12.29 1.16 24.19
C GLY A 109 -11.02 1.29 23.34
N GLY A 110 -10.76 0.35 22.41
CA GLY A 110 -9.58 0.42 21.54
C GLY A 110 -9.28 -0.83 20.72
N PHE A 111 -8.12 -0.81 20.06
CA PHE A 111 -7.68 -1.82 19.10
C PHE A 111 -6.63 -2.75 19.71
N ARG A 112 -6.98 -4.03 19.91
CA ARG A 112 -6.08 -5.05 20.50
C ARG A 112 -4.82 -5.36 19.67
N GLY A 113 -4.82 -4.97 18.39
CA GLY A 113 -3.76 -5.29 17.43
C GLY A 113 -3.67 -6.78 17.11
N GLY A 114 -2.86 -7.12 16.11
CA GLY A 114 -2.54 -8.49 15.73
C GLY A 114 -1.05 -8.75 15.82
N MET A 115 -0.66 -9.95 16.26
CA MET A 115 0.73 -10.40 16.17
C MET A 115 1.13 -10.53 14.71
N LYS A 116 2.29 -9.98 14.36
CA LYS A 116 2.88 -10.06 13.03
C LYS A 116 4.32 -10.53 13.16
N LYS A 117 4.74 -11.44 12.28
CA LYS A 117 6.15 -11.76 12.09
C LYS A 117 6.87 -10.54 11.53
N ILE A 118 7.96 -10.17 12.19
CA ILE A 118 8.78 -9.00 11.85
C ILE A 118 10.19 -9.40 11.41
N ASN A 119 10.70 -10.52 11.92
CA ASN A 119 12.01 -11.04 11.56
C ASN A 119 12.12 -12.53 11.96
N GLU A 120 13.29 -13.12 11.75
CA GLU A 120 13.71 -14.41 12.30
C GLU A 120 14.97 -14.24 13.14
N ASP A 121 15.11 -15.03 14.21
CA ASP A 121 16.34 -15.08 14.98
C ASP A 121 17.42 -15.94 14.29
N ALA A 122 18.62 -16.02 14.87
CA ALA A 122 19.72 -16.81 14.31
C ALA A 122 19.45 -18.34 14.27
N GLN A 123 18.39 -18.80 14.95
CA GLN A 123 17.94 -20.18 14.96
C GLN A 123 16.76 -20.41 13.99
N GLY A 124 16.28 -19.37 13.31
CA GLY A 124 15.15 -19.41 12.40
C GLY A 124 13.79 -19.38 13.09
N ASN A 125 13.72 -19.00 14.37
CA ASN A 125 12.44 -18.82 15.04
C ASN A 125 11.84 -17.45 14.68
N ASP A 126 10.52 -17.42 14.53
CA ASP A 126 9.78 -16.19 14.26
C ASP A 126 9.94 -15.19 15.39
N ILE A 127 10.45 -14.00 15.05
CA ILE A 127 10.37 -12.82 15.89
C ILE A 127 9.08 -12.11 15.50
N THR A 128 8.21 -11.87 16.48
CA THR A 128 6.89 -11.27 16.28
C THR A 128 6.69 -10.04 17.14
N ALA A 129 5.85 -9.11 16.69
CA ALA A 129 5.39 -7.98 17.47
C ALA A 129 3.91 -7.69 17.20
N LYS A 130 3.25 -6.98 18.12
CA LYS A 130 1.83 -6.64 18.02
C LYS A 130 1.65 -5.28 17.35
N PHE A 131 0.72 -5.19 16.40
CA PHE A 131 0.45 -3.94 15.68
C PHE A 131 -1.04 -3.65 15.50
N SER A 132 -1.40 -2.37 15.61
CA SER A 132 -2.66 -1.85 15.08
C SER A 132 -2.44 -1.31 13.67
N TRP A 133 -3.14 -1.87 12.68
CA TRP A 133 -2.95 -1.55 11.27
C TRP A 133 -3.98 -0.53 10.78
N TRP A 134 -3.50 0.48 10.06
CA TRP A 134 -4.31 1.59 9.55
C TRP A 134 -3.91 1.91 8.12
N SER A 135 -4.87 2.06 7.22
CA SER A 135 -4.60 2.40 5.81
C SER A 135 -5.07 3.82 5.50
N PRO A 136 -4.41 4.56 4.59
CA PRO A 136 -4.91 5.85 4.12
C PRO A 136 -6.34 5.75 3.58
N ILE A 137 -7.17 6.76 3.88
CA ILE A 137 -8.45 6.94 3.19
C ILE A 137 -8.23 7.76 1.93
N LEU A 138 -8.37 7.08 0.80
CA LEU A 138 -8.23 7.66 -0.55
C LEU A 138 -9.53 7.54 -1.35
N THR A 139 -10.66 7.38 -0.65
CA THR A 139 -11.96 7.09 -1.26
C THR A 139 -12.61 8.33 -1.88
N GLY A 140 -12.04 9.52 -1.66
CA GLY A 140 -12.53 10.77 -2.23
C GLY A 140 -12.27 10.86 -3.72
N GLU A 141 -13.19 11.49 -4.45
CA GLU A 141 -13.01 11.77 -5.88
C GLU A 141 -11.78 12.64 -6.17
N ARG A 142 -11.34 13.46 -5.19
CA ARG A 142 -10.14 14.29 -5.35
C ARG A 142 -8.90 13.44 -5.62
N ASP A 143 -8.63 12.44 -4.78
CA ASP A 143 -7.40 11.64 -4.84
C ASP A 143 -7.41 10.74 -6.08
N LYS A 144 -8.55 10.11 -6.38
CA LYS A 144 -8.75 9.32 -7.61
C LYS A 144 -8.51 10.16 -8.86
N ASN A 145 -9.12 11.35 -8.93
CA ASN A 145 -8.99 12.21 -10.08
C ASN A 145 -7.58 12.79 -10.21
N GLN A 146 -6.86 13.01 -9.11
CA GLN A 146 -5.45 13.41 -9.15
C GLN A 146 -4.61 12.32 -9.82
N VAL A 147 -4.69 11.08 -9.33
CA VAL A 147 -3.97 9.93 -9.92
C VAL A 147 -4.30 9.77 -11.40
N ARG A 148 -5.59 9.74 -11.73
CA ARG A 148 -6.07 9.60 -13.12
C ARG A 148 -5.58 10.73 -14.01
N ARG A 149 -5.58 11.99 -13.57
CA ARG A 149 -5.11 13.12 -14.38
C ARG A 149 -3.60 13.07 -14.60
N THR A 150 -2.83 12.79 -13.56
CA THR A 150 -1.36 12.68 -13.66
C THR A 150 -0.97 11.60 -14.66
N LEU A 151 -1.50 10.38 -14.49
CA LEU A 151 -1.19 9.26 -15.38
C LEU A 151 -1.78 9.45 -16.78
N GLY A 152 -3.01 9.96 -16.88
CA GLY A 152 -3.65 10.29 -18.15
C GLY A 152 -2.84 11.29 -18.99
N ALA A 153 -2.24 12.30 -18.35
CA ALA A 153 -1.37 13.25 -19.02
C ALA A 153 -0.07 12.59 -19.52
N ALA A 154 0.55 11.73 -18.70
CA ALA A 154 1.78 11.03 -19.07
C ALA A 154 1.59 10.07 -20.26
N ILE A 155 0.43 9.41 -20.36
CA ILE A 155 0.15 8.47 -21.47
C ILE A 155 -0.43 9.14 -22.71
N GLN A 156 -0.93 10.38 -22.61
CA GLN A 156 -1.58 11.10 -23.71
C GLN A 156 -0.74 11.10 -25.02
N PRO A 157 0.59 11.30 -25.00
CA PRO A 157 1.40 11.34 -26.22
C PRO A 157 1.46 10.01 -26.98
N PHE A 158 1.07 8.90 -26.35
CA PHE A 158 1.13 7.56 -26.93
C PHE A 158 -0.21 7.11 -27.55
N LEU A 159 -1.28 7.88 -27.36
CA LEU A 159 -2.60 7.54 -27.85
C LEU A 159 -2.67 7.61 -29.39
N GLY A 160 -3.13 6.53 -30.01
CA GLY A 160 -3.48 6.47 -31.42
C GLY A 160 -4.93 6.89 -31.70
N GLN A 161 -5.29 6.97 -32.98
CA GLN A 161 -6.62 7.43 -33.43
C GLN A 161 -7.82 6.58 -32.95
N TYR A 162 -7.56 5.38 -32.45
CA TYR A 162 -8.58 4.43 -32.01
C TYR A 162 -8.53 4.16 -30.50
N ASP A 163 -7.56 4.73 -29.79
CA ASP A 163 -7.48 4.59 -28.34
C ASP A 163 -8.54 5.48 -27.67
N ASP A 164 -9.29 4.90 -26.74
CA ASP A 164 -10.26 5.62 -25.93
C ASP A 164 -9.54 6.17 -24.68
N GLN A 165 -9.24 7.48 -24.71
CA GLN A 165 -8.57 8.18 -23.62
C GLN A 165 -9.32 8.03 -22.29
N ASP A 166 -10.65 8.12 -22.30
CA ASP A 166 -11.45 8.04 -21.08
C ASP A 166 -11.38 6.63 -20.49
N ASN A 167 -11.42 5.59 -21.33
CA ASN A 167 -11.25 4.21 -20.88
C ASN A 167 -9.86 4.00 -20.26
N LEU A 168 -8.80 4.39 -20.99
CA LEU A 168 -7.42 4.23 -20.52
C LEU A 168 -7.12 5.05 -19.27
N GLN A 169 -7.75 6.21 -19.08
CA GLN A 169 -7.57 7.01 -17.88
C GLN A 169 -8.36 6.45 -16.70
N ASN A 170 -9.56 5.93 -16.92
CA ASN A 170 -10.44 5.45 -15.85
C ASN A 170 -10.00 4.10 -15.24
N GLN A 171 -9.08 3.38 -15.88
CA GLN A 171 -8.50 2.14 -15.33
C GLN A 171 -7.61 2.39 -14.09
N PHE A 172 -7.07 3.60 -13.93
CA PHE A 172 -6.24 3.99 -12.78
C PHE A 172 -7.08 4.31 -11.54
N ALA A 173 -6.45 4.20 -10.36
CA ALA A 173 -7.10 4.40 -9.06
C ALA A 173 -8.37 3.56 -8.86
N THR A 174 -8.37 2.33 -9.38
CA THR A 174 -9.51 1.38 -9.30
C THR A 174 -9.32 0.30 -8.24
N SER A 175 -8.11 0.15 -7.69
CA SER A 175 -7.80 -0.86 -6.69
C SER A 175 -8.57 -0.68 -5.38
N ASP A 176 -8.51 -1.69 -4.51
CA ASP A 176 -9.18 -1.60 -3.22
C ASP A 176 -8.54 -0.52 -2.30
N ALA A 177 -7.34 0.00 -2.61
CA ALA A 177 -6.78 1.17 -1.91
C ALA A 177 -7.63 2.43 -2.11
N PHE A 178 -8.22 2.58 -3.30
CA PHE A 178 -9.07 3.73 -3.68
C PHE A 178 -10.56 3.40 -3.58
N THR A 179 -10.94 2.13 -3.77
CA THR A 179 -12.32 1.67 -3.76
C THR A 179 -12.48 0.42 -2.88
N PRO A 180 -12.29 0.54 -1.56
CA PRO A 180 -12.25 -0.59 -0.63
C PRO A 180 -13.44 -1.53 -0.77
N ASN A 181 -13.15 -2.83 -0.93
CA ASN A 181 -14.17 -3.84 -1.03
C ASN A 181 -14.65 -4.29 0.37
N PRO A 182 -15.95 -4.08 0.73
CA PRO A 182 -16.48 -4.45 2.04
C PRO A 182 -16.40 -5.94 2.37
N ARG A 183 -16.27 -6.80 1.34
CA ARG A 183 -16.08 -8.25 1.53
C ARG A 183 -14.66 -8.61 1.92
N ARG A 184 -13.68 -7.77 1.58
CA ARG A 184 -12.25 -7.99 1.85
C ARG A 184 -11.83 -7.36 3.17
N TYR A 185 -12.14 -6.08 3.36
CA TYR A 185 -11.68 -5.30 4.52
C TYR A 185 -12.74 -5.16 5.61
N GLY A 186 -13.99 -5.53 5.32
CA GLY A 186 -15.14 -5.27 6.18
C GLY A 186 -15.88 -3.98 5.77
N SER A 187 -17.13 -3.86 6.23
CA SER A 187 -18.03 -2.78 5.79
C SER A 187 -18.07 -1.57 6.73
N ARG A 188 -17.29 -1.59 7.81
CA ARG A 188 -17.16 -0.51 8.78
C ARG A 188 -15.71 -0.07 8.84
N TYR A 189 -15.47 1.17 9.22
CA TYR A 189 -14.12 1.62 9.49
C TYR A 189 -14.14 2.77 10.49
N PHE A 190 -13.07 2.85 11.30
CA PHE A 190 -12.78 4.02 12.12
C PHE A 190 -11.88 4.95 11.34
N GLN A 191 -12.14 6.25 11.36
CA GLN A 191 -11.32 7.25 10.65
C GLN A 191 -10.84 8.33 11.60
N TYR A 192 -9.57 8.67 11.50
CA TYR A 192 -8.94 9.78 12.22
C TYR A 192 -7.97 10.50 11.28
N SER A 193 -7.66 11.76 11.57
CA SER A 193 -6.50 12.37 10.92
C SER A 193 -5.23 11.65 11.37
N ILE A 194 -4.22 11.61 10.50
CA ILE A 194 -2.96 10.93 10.81
C ILE A 194 -2.26 11.53 12.03
N ASN A 195 -2.33 12.86 12.19
CA ASN A 195 -1.72 13.58 13.30
C ASN A 195 -2.45 13.31 14.63
N GLU A 196 -3.79 13.28 14.64
CA GLU A 196 -4.56 12.89 15.84
C GLU A 196 -4.19 11.48 16.31
N LEU A 197 -3.99 10.53 15.39
CA LEU A 197 -3.57 9.18 15.76
C LEU A 197 -2.18 9.15 16.37
N PHE A 198 -1.24 9.94 15.86
CA PHE A 198 0.09 10.06 16.45
C PHE A 198 0.03 10.65 17.85
N GLU A 199 -0.72 11.74 18.04
CA GLU A 199 -0.91 12.34 19.36
C GLU A 199 -1.56 11.38 20.35
N TYR A 200 -2.59 10.62 19.94
CA TYR A 200 -3.22 9.62 20.80
C TYR A 200 -2.28 8.48 21.15
N TYR A 201 -1.47 8.05 20.18
CA TYR A 201 -0.47 7.00 20.38
C TYR A 201 0.62 7.44 21.36
N GLU A 202 1.17 8.66 21.21
CA GLU A 202 2.14 9.25 22.13
C GLU A 202 1.60 9.33 23.56
N ASN A 203 0.42 9.93 23.70
CA ASN A 203 -0.21 10.15 25.01
C ASN A 203 -0.52 8.84 25.73
N MET A 204 -1.01 7.83 25.01
CA MET A 204 -1.39 6.55 25.60
C MET A 204 -0.21 5.82 26.22
N TYR A 205 0.90 5.74 25.48
CA TYR A 205 2.09 5.03 25.94
C TYR A 205 3.05 5.93 26.73
N SER A 206 2.63 7.16 27.06
CA SER A 206 3.46 8.16 27.73
C SER A 206 4.83 8.29 27.04
N ILE A 207 4.81 8.31 25.71
CA ILE A 207 6.01 8.48 24.91
C ILE A 207 6.42 9.95 25.07
N HIS A 208 7.47 10.17 25.87
CA HIS A 208 8.03 11.49 26.12
C HIS A 208 9.16 11.85 25.16
N ASP A 209 9.67 10.84 24.44
CA ASP A 209 10.65 11.00 23.36
C ASP A 209 9.94 11.15 22.01
N GLU A 210 10.69 11.31 20.92
CA GLU A 210 10.13 11.46 19.58
C GLU A 210 9.53 10.14 19.04
N LEU A 211 8.40 10.23 18.31
CA LEU A 211 7.92 9.11 17.51
C LEU A 211 8.88 8.80 16.36
N GLN A 212 9.15 7.51 16.18
CA GLN A 212 9.94 7.01 15.08
C GLN A 212 9.05 6.46 13.97
N PHE A 213 9.41 6.80 12.73
CA PHE A 213 8.77 6.35 11.51
C PHE A 213 9.77 5.56 10.68
N LYS A 214 9.49 4.28 10.48
CA LYS A 214 10.39 3.36 9.78
C LYS A 214 9.66 2.60 8.70
N ILE A 215 10.35 2.20 7.65
CA ILE A 215 9.82 1.27 6.66
C ILE A 215 9.91 -0.13 7.27
N MET A 216 8.78 -0.70 7.63
CA MET A 216 8.68 -2.05 8.17
C MET A 216 8.97 -3.10 7.09
N GLY A 217 8.64 -2.77 5.84
CA GLY A 217 8.88 -3.60 4.67
C GLY A 217 7.70 -3.57 3.71
N THR A 218 7.84 -4.36 2.65
CA THR A 218 6.81 -4.54 1.63
C THR A 218 6.26 -5.96 1.69
N PHE A 219 4.94 -6.06 1.80
CA PHE A 219 4.19 -7.29 2.01
C PHE A 219 3.40 -7.60 0.76
N GLY A 220 3.58 -8.77 0.16
CA GLY A 220 2.68 -9.20 -0.91
C GLY A 220 1.70 -10.26 -0.47
N TYR A 221 0.43 -10.02 -0.77
CA TYR A 221 -0.68 -10.92 -0.49
C TYR A 221 -1.62 -11.01 -1.70
N LYS A 222 -1.60 -12.16 -2.38
CA LYS A 222 -2.34 -12.39 -3.63
C LYS A 222 -2.02 -11.31 -4.68
N VAL A 223 -2.94 -10.37 -4.87
CA VAL A 223 -2.88 -9.28 -5.85
C VAL A 223 -2.57 -7.91 -5.22
N GLU A 224 -2.38 -7.86 -3.91
CA GLU A 224 -2.07 -6.64 -3.16
C GLU A 224 -0.61 -6.65 -2.75
N ILE A 225 0.04 -5.49 -2.93
CA ILE A 225 1.38 -5.18 -2.44
C ILE A 225 1.20 -4.05 -1.43
N MET A 226 1.54 -4.31 -0.18
CA MET A 226 1.40 -3.37 0.92
C MET A 226 2.76 -2.89 1.41
N HIS A 227 2.99 -1.59 1.32
CA HIS A 227 4.15 -0.93 1.91
C HIS A 227 3.80 -0.48 3.32
N ALA A 228 4.48 -1.04 4.32
CA ALA A 228 4.18 -0.79 5.71
C ALA A 228 5.14 0.24 6.32
N VAL A 229 4.55 1.28 6.91
CA VAL A 229 5.25 2.25 7.76
C VAL A 229 5.02 1.87 9.20
N LEU A 230 6.08 1.53 9.92
CA LEU A 230 6.09 1.33 11.36
C LEU A 230 6.01 2.69 12.06
N VAL A 231 5.12 2.76 13.06
CA VAL A 231 5.05 3.85 14.05
C VAL A 231 5.38 3.27 15.41
N CYS A 232 6.45 3.76 16.05
CA CYS A 232 6.91 3.26 17.34
C CYS A 232 7.56 4.36 18.19
N SER A 233 7.80 4.04 19.46
CA SER A 233 8.62 4.87 20.34
C SER A 233 10.08 4.96 19.86
N GLN A 234 10.83 5.97 20.30
CA GLN A 234 12.28 6.05 20.12
C GLN A 234 12.99 4.80 20.62
N ALA A 235 12.66 4.34 21.83
CA ALA A 235 13.30 3.18 22.45
C ALA A 235 13.13 1.89 21.64
N ASP A 236 11.91 1.63 21.14
CA ASP A 236 11.65 0.51 20.24
C ASP A 236 12.33 0.68 18.89
N GLY A 237 12.32 1.93 18.38
CA GLY A 237 12.92 2.32 17.11
C GLY A 237 14.43 2.10 17.07
N ASP A 238 15.14 2.41 18.15
CA ASP A 238 16.59 2.21 18.31
C ASP A 238 16.92 0.76 18.71
N GLY A 239 16.01 0.11 19.44
CA GLY A 239 16.14 -1.27 19.90
C GLY A 239 15.63 -2.29 18.88
N ARG A 240 14.43 -2.83 19.13
CA ARG A 240 13.85 -3.95 18.38
C ARG A 240 13.72 -3.67 16.88
N PHE A 241 13.49 -2.42 16.50
CA PHE A 241 13.30 -1.99 15.12
C PHE A 241 14.50 -1.19 14.57
N GLY A 242 15.67 -1.25 15.24
CA GLY A 242 16.87 -0.52 14.85
C GLY A 242 17.32 -0.78 13.42
N ALA A 243 17.11 -2.00 12.92
CA ALA A 243 17.49 -2.41 11.57
C ALA A 243 16.57 -1.85 10.46
N TYR A 244 15.37 -1.39 10.78
CA TYR A 244 14.44 -0.87 9.77
C TYR A 244 14.83 0.56 9.35
N PRO A 245 14.88 0.83 8.04
CA PRO A 245 15.30 2.11 7.54
C PRO A 245 14.25 3.19 7.89
N PRO A 246 14.69 4.44 8.13
CA PRO A 246 13.76 5.53 8.40
C PRO A 246 12.91 5.87 7.18
N VAL A 247 11.74 6.47 7.41
CA VAL A 247 11.00 7.16 6.34
C VAL A 247 11.80 8.37 5.90
N LEU A 248 12.07 8.48 4.60
CA LEU A 248 12.84 9.59 4.03
C LEU A 248 12.00 10.87 3.91
N LYS A 249 12.67 12.00 3.97
CA LYS A 249 12.12 13.27 3.50
C LYS A 249 12.13 13.33 1.96
N PRO A 250 11.24 14.11 1.33
CA PRO A 250 11.24 14.26 -0.13
C PRO A 250 12.59 14.67 -0.71
N GLU A 251 13.35 15.53 -0.02
CA GLU A 251 14.68 15.98 -0.42
C GLU A 251 15.79 14.93 -0.25
N GLU A 252 15.56 13.90 0.57
CA GLU A 252 16.48 12.78 0.79
C GLU A 252 16.25 11.65 -0.23
N ASP A 253 15.06 11.60 -0.83
CA ASP A 253 14.68 10.65 -1.87
C ASP A 253 15.16 11.08 -3.26
N VAL A 254 16.47 11.21 -3.42
CA VAL A 254 17.13 11.78 -4.62
C VAL A 254 16.77 11.03 -5.91
N ASN A 255 16.49 9.72 -5.82
CA ASN A 255 16.13 8.88 -6.97
C ASN A 255 14.61 8.73 -7.16
N ASN A 256 13.80 9.30 -6.25
CA ASN A 256 12.35 9.13 -6.18
C ASN A 256 11.89 7.65 -6.12
N GLU A 257 12.61 6.86 -5.34
CA GLU A 257 12.35 5.42 -5.16
C GLU A 257 11.55 5.13 -3.87
N ALA A 258 11.45 6.11 -2.96
CA ALA A 258 10.68 5.92 -1.73
C ALA A 258 9.18 5.89 -2.02
N VAL A 259 8.52 4.81 -1.62
CA VAL A 259 7.07 4.67 -1.78
C VAL A 259 6.31 5.62 -0.84
N VAL A 260 6.88 5.94 0.32
CA VAL A 260 6.31 6.91 1.26
C VAL A 260 7.40 7.86 1.72
N THR A 261 7.07 9.16 1.74
CA THR A 261 7.93 10.21 2.30
C THR A 261 7.15 11.09 3.26
N ARG A 262 7.86 11.72 4.19
CA ARG A 262 7.30 12.69 5.13
C ARG A 262 8.15 13.96 5.14
N ASP A 263 7.54 15.12 4.86
CA ASP A 263 8.28 16.39 4.88
C ASP A 263 8.49 16.94 6.30
N GLY A 264 9.25 18.04 6.40
CA GLY A 264 9.56 18.70 7.68
C GLY A 264 8.35 19.34 8.38
N ASP A 265 7.26 19.58 7.65
CA ASP A 265 6.00 20.09 8.20
C ASP A 265 5.07 18.96 8.67
N GLY A 266 5.51 17.70 8.52
CA GLY A 266 4.78 16.51 8.92
C GLY A 266 3.79 16.00 7.88
N ASN A 267 3.80 16.52 6.65
CA ASN A 267 2.92 16.06 5.58
C ASN A 267 3.45 14.75 4.99
N TRP A 268 2.53 13.80 4.82
CA TRP A 268 2.82 12.48 4.27
C TRP A 268 2.43 12.40 2.80
N ILE A 269 3.31 11.80 1.99
CA ILE A 269 3.08 11.58 0.58
C ILE A 269 3.29 10.10 0.28
N TRP A 270 2.27 9.48 -0.32
CA TRP A 270 2.40 8.18 -0.97
C TRP A 270 2.71 8.37 -2.46
N LYS A 271 3.66 7.58 -2.97
CA LYS A 271 4.09 7.54 -4.37
C LYS A 271 3.78 6.19 -5.01
N PRO A 272 2.50 5.90 -5.33
CA PRO A 272 2.14 4.61 -5.92
C PRO A 272 2.74 4.43 -7.30
N GLN A 273 3.15 3.20 -7.58
CA GLN A 273 3.51 2.71 -8.90
C GLN A 273 2.38 1.92 -9.55
N ALA A 274 1.46 1.29 -8.80
CA ALA A 274 0.36 0.51 -9.39
C ALA A 274 -0.99 0.73 -8.68
N THR A 275 -1.88 1.52 -9.27
CA THR A 275 -3.14 1.96 -8.62
C THR A 275 -4.41 1.27 -9.12
N GLY A 276 -4.33 0.46 -10.18
CA GLY A 276 -5.47 -0.22 -10.79
C GLY A 276 -5.39 -1.73 -10.76
N THR A 277 -6.53 -2.41 -10.84
CA THR A 277 -6.63 -3.89 -10.78
C THR A 277 -6.56 -4.56 -12.14
N GLU A 278 -7.02 -3.87 -13.18
CA GLU A 278 -7.09 -4.35 -14.56
C GLU A 278 -6.35 -3.37 -15.46
N ILE A 279 -5.74 -3.89 -16.52
CA ILE A 279 -4.99 -3.09 -17.49
C ILE A 279 -5.48 -3.32 -18.91
N THR A 280 -5.76 -2.22 -19.60
CA THR A 280 -5.99 -2.13 -21.03
C THR A 280 -4.77 -1.46 -21.66
N ARG A 281 -4.16 -2.14 -22.63
CA ARG A 281 -3.03 -1.61 -23.40
C ARG A 281 -3.50 -0.75 -24.57
N LEU A 282 -2.59 0.08 -25.09
CA LEU A 282 -2.81 0.80 -26.34
C LEU A 282 -3.09 -0.20 -27.48
N GLN A 283 -3.95 0.19 -28.41
CA GLN A 283 -4.32 -0.66 -29.54
C GLN A 283 -3.12 -1.07 -30.40
N ALA A 284 -2.09 -0.23 -30.49
CA ALA A 284 -0.83 -0.55 -31.19
C ALA A 284 -0.14 -1.80 -30.63
N HIS A 285 -0.42 -2.15 -29.37
CA HIS A 285 0.12 -3.32 -28.69
C HIS A 285 -0.88 -4.48 -28.59
N TRP A 286 -1.99 -4.41 -29.36
CA TRP A 286 -3.11 -5.35 -29.48
C TRP A 286 -3.28 -6.33 -28.31
N GLN A 287 -4.33 -6.13 -27.53
CA GLN A 287 -4.71 -7.06 -26.47
C GLN A 287 -6.19 -7.41 -26.56
N TYR A 288 -6.50 -8.71 -26.51
CA TYR A 288 -7.88 -9.18 -26.73
C TYR A 288 -8.78 -8.98 -25.50
N TYR A 289 -8.22 -8.98 -24.29
CA TYR A 289 -8.92 -8.76 -23.03
C TYR A 289 -8.02 -8.05 -22.01
N PRO A 290 -8.56 -7.28 -21.05
CA PRO A 290 -7.75 -6.72 -19.97
C PRO A 290 -6.96 -7.79 -19.20
N MET A 291 -5.75 -7.44 -18.76
CA MET A 291 -4.97 -8.30 -17.87
C MET A 291 -5.22 -7.90 -16.44
N TYR A 292 -5.33 -8.88 -15.55
CA TYR A 292 -5.30 -8.62 -14.12
C TYR A 292 -3.88 -8.41 -13.64
N ARG A 293 -3.69 -7.48 -12.71
CA ARG A 293 -2.38 -7.20 -12.13
C ARG A 293 -2.43 -7.02 -10.64
N ARG A 294 -1.25 -6.98 -10.05
CA ARG A 294 -1.06 -6.54 -8.67
C ARG A 294 -1.18 -5.02 -8.57
N TRP A 295 -1.64 -4.57 -7.41
CA TRP A 295 -1.79 -3.16 -7.08
C TRP A 295 -1.21 -2.88 -5.70
N GLU A 296 -0.85 -1.62 -5.46
CA GLU A 296 -0.18 -1.18 -4.25
C GLU A 296 -1.13 -0.50 -3.25
N ASN A 297 -0.82 -0.62 -1.97
CA ASN A 297 -1.28 0.27 -0.92
C ASN A 297 -0.20 0.56 0.12
N VAL A 298 -0.51 1.48 1.02
CA VAL A 298 0.28 1.79 2.21
C VAL A 298 -0.52 1.44 3.44
N ALA A 299 0.16 0.97 4.48
CA ALA A 299 -0.41 0.83 5.80
C ALA A 299 0.55 1.36 6.87
N PHE A 300 -0.01 1.99 7.90
CA PHE A 300 0.67 2.40 9.11
C PHE A 300 0.44 1.34 10.18
N ALA A 301 1.52 0.76 10.67
CA ALA A 301 1.55 -0.26 11.71
C ALA A 301 1.98 0.40 13.03
N PHE A 302 1.02 0.71 13.89
CA PHE A 302 1.28 1.25 15.23
C PHE A 302 1.69 0.12 16.16
N HIS A 303 2.93 0.15 16.64
CA HIS A 303 3.46 -0.86 17.57
C HIS A 303 2.68 -0.83 18.89
N ILE A 304 2.19 -1.97 19.35
CA ILE A 304 1.60 -2.12 20.68
C ILE A 304 2.65 -2.82 21.56
N PRO A 305 3.26 -2.13 22.53
CA PRO A 305 4.30 -2.70 23.38
C PRO A 305 3.82 -3.93 24.14
N ASP A 306 4.71 -4.92 24.25
CA ASP A 306 4.46 -6.17 25.00
C ASP A 306 4.36 -5.93 26.52
N GLU A 307 4.82 -4.77 27.01
CA GLU A 307 5.15 -4.52 28.41
C GLU A 307 3.95 -4.29 29.34
N TRP A 308 2.72 -4.33 28.84
CA TRP A 308 1.51 -4.28 29.69
C TRP A 308 0.78 -5.63 29.72
N GLY A 309 1.42 -6.58 30.40
CA GLY A 309 0.80 -7.68 31.15
C GLY A 309 0.22 -8.84 30.34
N ASN A 310 0.70 -10.05 30.63
CA ASN A 310 0.12 -11.34 30.23
C ASN A 310 -1.26 -11.65 30.87
N ASP A 311 -1.93 -10.64 31.40
CA ASP A 311 -3.27 -10.77 31.95
C ASP A 311 -4.28 -10.55 30.82
N LEU A 312 -5.08 -11.57 30.51
CA LEU A 312 -6.16 -11.47 29.54
C LEU A 312 -7.20 -10.39 29.91
N GLN A 313 -7.19 -9.89 31.15
CA GLN A 313 -7.99 -8.76 31.61
C GLN A 313 -7.29 -7.38 31.45
N ASN A 314 -5.97 -7.35 31.22
CA ASN A 314 -5.18 -6.12 30.99
C ASN A 314 -4.45 -6.15 29.65
N GLU A 315 -4.99 -6.86 28.65
CA GLU A 315 -4.37 -6.93 27.33
C GLU A 315 -4.20 -5.51 26.76
N THR A 316 -2.96 -5.14 26.42
CA THR A 316 -2.66 -3.84 25.79
C THR A 316 -3.42 -3.68 24.48
N PHE A 317 -4.12 -2.55 24.35
CA PHE A 317 -4.76 -2.11 23.12
C PHE A 317 -4.37 -0.66 22.82
N MET A 318 -4.39 -0.30 21.54
CA MET A 318 -4.33 1.08 21.11
C MET A 318 -5.68 1.73 21.40
N ALA A 319 -5.80 2.44 22.53
CA ALA A 319 -6.95 3.28 22.86
C ALA A 319 -7.04 4.51 21.96
N VAL A 320 -8.24 4.86 21.49
CA VAL A 320 -8.47 6.17 20.85
C VAL A 320 -9.78 6.75 21.37
N PRO A 321 -9.88 8.06 21.56
CA PRO A 321 -11.09 8.69 22.05
C PRO A 321 -12.22 8.66 21.00
N ASN A 322 -13.44 8.82 21.48
CA ASN A 322 -14.63 9.09 20.66
C ASN A 322 -14.91 8.06 19.55
N LEU A 323 -14.55 6.78 19.75
CA LEU A 323 -14.69 5.71 18.75
C LEU A 323 -16.03 5.69 18.00
N ARG A 324 -17.15 5.96 18.68
CA ARG A 324 -18.49 5.98 18.06
C ARG A 324 -18.66 7.11 17.05
N ASP A 325 -18.07 8.28 17.32
CA ASP A 325 -18.17 9.47 16.46
C ASP A 325 -17.31 9.33 15.20
N HIS A 326 -16.24 8.54 15.30
CA HIS A 326 -15.32 8.24 14.22
C HIS A 326 -15.66 6.95 13.45
N LEU A 327 -16.79 6.30 13.75
CA LEU A 327 -17.21 5.07 13.08
C LEU A 327 -18.01 5.39 11.82
N HIS A 328 -17.53 4.91 10.68
CA HIS A 328 -18.14 5.08 9.37
C HIS A 328 -18.57 3.76 8.75
N VAL A 329 -19.34 3.86 7.66
CA VAL A 329 -19.84 2.73 6.88
C VAL A 329 -19.36 2.88 5.47
N LEU A 330 -18.75 1.83 4.92
CA LEU A 330 -18.49 1.81 3.48
C LEU A 330 -19.83 1.80 2.73
N PRO A 331 -20.01 2.68 1.73
CA PRO A 331 -21.21 2.66 0.92
C PRO A 331 -21.33 1.30 0.23
N ARG A 332 -22.56 0.77 0.15
CA ARG A 332 -22.82 -0.44 -0.64
C ARG A 332 -22.61 -0.08 -2.11
N ARG A 333 -21.67 -0.76 -2.81
CA ARG A 333 -21.53 -0.63 -4.27
C ARG A 333 -22.90 -0.79 -4.94
N SER A 334 -23.24 0.16 -5.80
CA SER A 334 -24.51 0.19 -6.51
C SER A 334 -24.64 -1.03 -7.43
N THR A 335 -25.86 -1.45 -7.74
CA THR A 335 -26.11 -2.59 -8.63
C THR A 335 -25.51 -2.39 -10.03
N ALA A 336 -25.32 -1.14 -10.46
CA ALA A 336 -24.74 -0.78 -11.76
C ALA A 336 -23.22 -1.07 -11.83
N GLU A 337 -22.49 -0.87 -10.73
CA GLU A 337 -21.04 -1.17 -10.68
C GLU A 337 -20.78 -2.67 -10.70
N LYS A 338 -21.66 -3.47 -10.06
CA LYS A 338 -21.58 -4.94 -10.07
C LYS A 338 -21.80 -5.58 -11.45
N MET A 339 -22.43 -4.86 -12.39
CA MET A 339 -22.67 -5.36 -13.75
C MET A 339 -21.51 -5.08 -14.70
N LYS A 340 -20.64 -4.10 -14.41
CA LYS A 340 -19.44 -3.82 -15.21
C LYS A 340 -18.32 -4.84 -14.95
N GLU A 341 -18.18 -5.34 -13.72
CA GLU A 341 -17.21 -6.39 -13.33
C GLU A 341 -17.58 -7.82 -13.81
N LYS A 342 -18.76 -8.02 -14.40
CA LYS A 342 -19.26 -9.34 -14.84
C LYS A 342 -19.29 -9.53 -16.36
N ARG A 343 -18.73 -8.60 -17.14
CA ARG A 343 -18.73 -8.66 -18.60
C ARG A 343 -17.33 -8.76 -19.17
#